data_AF-A0AA41DB98-F1
#
_entry.id   AF-A0AA41DB98-F1
#
_cell.length_a   1.000
_cell.length_b   1.000
_cell.length_c   1.000
_cell.angle_alpha   90.00
_cell.angle_beta   90.00
_cell.angle_gamma   90.00
#
_symmetry.space_group_name_H-M   'P 1'
#
loop_
_entity.id
_entity.type
_entity.pdbx_description
1 polymer ?
#
loop_
_entity_poly.entity_id
_entity_poly.type
_entity_poly.pdbx_seq_one_letter_code
_entity_poly.pdbx_strand_id
1 'polypeptide(L)'
;MEKNELKKLGGLVLVVMAALLLLHWLPATEVGGHALRRVDILADVRPPLVLADEPDTLEVQLPVAKPAFADTCPSGKVCIEDYSDSTRRGMSAFYEALDELAQRPRPVRIAYFGDSFIEADILTADLRAMLQQKYGGCGVGFVPITSPINGFRPTVVHTFGGWNSHAATDSVGFERSRQGISGHYFFPYDGAYVELRGQRKYASRLDTCRQVSVFFRNTGTMDLSLKINGATALSQSFGPEEQIRKWSVEGRIGTARWTVNAADSAVFYGVAMDDLSGIVLDNFSLRGMSGLSLRFIPLQTLKEFNALRPYDLIVLQYGLNVATERGRDYNYYVEGMTTALKHLKEAFPQAAILIVSVGDRDYKTEEGDLRTMPGIRNLVRYQQRLAADNGVAFWNLFEAMGGNESMVKLVEANPAQANYDYTHINFRGGKYLAGLLYEALVYGKEQYDRRRAYESEP
;
A
#
# COMPACT_ATOMS: atom_id res chain seq x y z
N MET A 1 6.76 -6.94 -75.12
CA MET A 1 5.90 -8.06 -74.68
C MET A 1 6.03 -8.16 -73.17
N GLU A 2 5.27 -7.34 -72.43
CA GLU A 2 5.27 -7.41 -70.96
C GLU A 2 4.65 -8.73 -70.51
N LYS A 3 5.41 -9.52 -69.75
CA LYS A 3 4.93 -10.78 -69.17
C LYS A 3 3.88 -10.43 -68.12
N ASN A 4 2.71 -11.05 -68.24
CA ASN A 4 1.57 -10.84 -67.35
C ASN A 4 1.84 -11.50 -65.98
N GLU A 5 2.58 -10.80 -65.12
CA GLU A 5 2.95 -11.28 -63.77
C GLU A 5 1.74 -11.41 -62.83
N LEU A 6 0.63 -10.74 -63.14
CA LEU A 6 -0.63 -10.86 -62.39
C LEU A 6 -1.20 -12.29 -62.44
N LYS A 7 -1.09 -12.96 -63.59
CA LYS A 7 -1.54 -14.36 -63.73
C LYS A 7 -0.68 -15.33 -62.93
N LYS A 8 0.63 -15.06 -62.81
CA LYS A 8 1.53 -15.91 -62.02
C LYS A 8 1.32 -15.70 -60.52
N LEU A 9 1.08 -14.46 -60.08
CA LEU A 9 0.77 -14.16 -58.69
C LEU A 9 -0.57 -14.76 -58.27
N GLY A 10 -1.62 -14.63 -59.09
CA GLY A 10 -2.93 -15.24 -58.83
C GLY A 10 -2.86 -16.78 -58.78
N GLY A 11 -2.06 -17.39 -59.66
CA GLY A 11 -1.80 -18.83 -59.62
C GLY A 11 -1.09 -19.27 -58.35
N LEU A 12 -0.08 -18.53 -57.89
CA LEU A 12 0.65 -18.84 -56.65
C LEU A 12 -0.25 -18.76 -55.41
N VAL A 13 -1.10 -17.73 -55.33
CA VAL A 13 -2.05 -17.58 -54.21
C VAL A 13 -3.03 -18.75 -54.13
N LEU A 14 -3.56 -19.20 -55.28
CA LEU A 14 -4.46 -20.36 -55.33
C LEU A 14 -3.78 -21.65 -54.88
N VAL A 15 -2.52 -21.86 -55.27
CA VAL A 15 -1.73 -23.03 -54.86
C VAL A 15 -1.46 -23.01 -53.35
N VAL A 16 -1.10 -21.86 -52.79
CA VAL A 16 -0.86 -21.72 -51.34
C VAL A 16 -2.14 -21.95 -50.54
N MET A 17 -3.27 -21.38 -50.97
CA MET A 17 -4.58 -21.60 -50.32
C MET A 17 -4.99 -23.08 -50.34
N ALA A 18 -4.83 -23.75 -51.47
CA ALA A 18 -5.13 -25.17 -51.59
C ALA A 18 -4.23 -26.04 -50.68
N ALA A 19 -2.94 -25.71 -50.58
CA ALA A 19 -2.01 -26.41 -49.71
C ALA A 19 -2.36 -26.25 -48.22
N LEU A 20 -2.71 -25.03 -47.78
CA LEU A 20 -3.10 -24.77 -46.38
C LEU A 20 -4.44 -25.44 -46.02
N LEU A 21 -5.40 -25.50 -46.95
CA LEU A 21 -6.65 -26.25 -46.77
C LEU A 21 -6.42 -27.75 -46.65
N LEU A 22 -5.48 -28.33 -47.40
CA LEU A 22 -5.10 -29.74 -47.26
C LEU A 22 -4.44 -30.01 -45.89
N LEU A 23 -3.55 -29.11 -45.44
CA LEU A 23 -2.90 -29.22 -44.12
C LEU A 23 -3.89 -29.12 -42.95
N HIS A 24 -5.04 -28.47 -43.13
CA HIS A 24 -6.09 -28.39 -42.12
C HIS A 24 -6.71 -29.76 -41.75
N TRP A 25 -6.75 -30.69 -42.71
CA TRP A 25 -7.36 -32.02 -42.56
C TRP A 25 -6.39 -33.08 -42.04
N LEU A 26 -5.11 -32.72 -41.84
CA LEU A 26 -4.14 -33.63 -41.23
C LEU A 26 -4.35 -33.72 -39.71
N PRO A 27 -4.25 -34.92 -39.12
CA PRO A 27 -4.27 -35.10 -37.68
C PRO A 27 -3.03 -34.46 -37.04
N ALA A 28 -3.12 -34.11 -35.75
CA ALA A 28 -1.98 -33.60 -35.01
C ALA A 28 -0.89 -34.68 -34.92
N THR A 29 0.35 -34.33 -35.29
CA THR A 29 1.49 -35.22 -35.26
C THR A 29 2.56 -34.70 -34.29
N GLU A 30 3.23 -35.61 -33.63
CA GLU A 30 4.37 -35.31 -32.75
C GLU A 30 5.67 -35.61 -33.49
N VAL A 31 6.59 -34.65 -33.51
CA VAL A 31 7.93 -34.83 -34.09
C VAL A 31 8.94 -34.44 -33.02
N GLY A 32 9.77 -35.41 -32.59
CA GLY A 32 10.83 -35.17 -31.61
C GLY A 32 10.35 -34.74 -30.22
N GLY A 33 9.18 -35.20 -29.77
CA GLY A 33 8.63 -34.87 -28.44
C GLY A 33 7.95 -33.49 -28.34
N HIS A 34 7.77 -32.79 -29.46
CA HIS A 34 6.98 -31.58 -29.55
C HIS A 34 5.75 -31.80 -30.46
N ALA A 35 4.57 -31.42 -29.96
CA ALA A 35 3.33 -31.47 -30.72
C ALA A 35 3.26 -30.30 -31.72
N LEU A 36 3.13 -30.61 -33.01
CA LEU A 36 2.99 -29.58 -34.05
C LEU A 36 1.59 -28.96 -34.00
N ARG A 37 1.53 -27.62 -34.02
CA ARG A 37 0.27 -26.87 -34.01
C ARG A 37 -0.52 -27.13 -35.29
N ARG A 38 -1.80 -27.51 -35.16
CA ARG A 38 -2.69 -27.74 -36.30
C ARG A 38 -2.87 -26.44 -37.10
N VAL A 39 -2.81 -26.55 -38.43
CA VAL A 39 -3.12 -25.45 -39.33
C VAL A 39 -4.64 -25.25 -39.37
N ASP A 40 -5.12 -24.10 -38.94
CA ASP A 40 -6.55 -23.76 -38.97
C ASP A 40 -6.80 -22.47 -39.75
N ILE A 41 -6.87 -22.60 -41.08
CA ILE A 41 -7.10 -21.48 -42.00
C ILE A 41 -8.55 -20.95 -41.95
N LEU A 42 -9.47 -21.63 -41.26
CA LEU A 42 -10.88 -21.25 -41.17
C LEU A 42 -11.24 -20.59 -39.82
N ALA A 43 -10.27 -20.39 -38.93
CA ALA A 43 -10.51 -19.87 -37.58
C ALA A 43 -11.23 -18.51 -37.58
N ASP A 44 -10.90 -17.62 -38.52
CA ASP A 44 -11.46 -16.25 -38.59
C ASP A 44 -12.84 -16.17 -39.27
N VAL A 45 -13.31 -17.26 -39.88
CA VAL A 45 -14.59 -17.31 -40.63
C VAL A 45 -15.62 -18.19 -39.93
N ARG A 46 -15.25 -18.89 -38.85
CA ARG A 46 -16.20 -19.65 -38.04
C ARG A 46 -16.97 -18.71 -37.11
N PRO A 47 -18.30 -18.81 -37.04
CA PRO A 47 -19.04 -18.12 -36.00
C PRO A 47 -18.57 -18.59 -34.62
N PRO A 48 -18.44 -17.68 -33.63
CA PRO A 48 -18.11 -18.08 -32.27
C PRO A 48 -19.17 -19.05 -31.76
N LEU A 49 -18.72 -20.12 -31.08
CA LEU A 49 -19.59 -21.04 -30.36
C LEU A 49 -20.32 -20.25 -29.27
N VAL A 50 -21.60 -19.98 -29.51
CA VAL A 50 -22.54 -19.53 -28.49
C VAL A 50 -22.78 -20.74 -27.59
N LEU A 51 -22.24 -20.71 -26.37
CA LEU A 51 -22.73 -21.58 -25.32
C LEU A 51 -24.11 -21.07 -24.94
N ALA A 52 -25.13 -21.87 -25.23
CA ALA A 52 -26.49 -21.61 -24.81
C ALA A 52 -26.59 -21.83 -23.30
N ASP A 53 -27.00 -20.81 -22.56
CA ASP A 53 -27.61 -20.99 -21.25
C ASP A 53 -29.03 -21.55 -21.47
N GLU A 54 -29.30 -22.72 -20.91
CA GLU A 54 -30.67 -23.18 -20.74
C GLU A 54 -31.25 -22.59 -19.45
N PRO A 55 -32.47 -22.03 -19.47
CA PRO A 55 -33.24 -21.82 -18.26
C PRO A 55 -34.01 -23.11 -17.96
N ASP A 56 -33.91 -23.61 -16.74
CA ASP A 56 -34.91 -24.56 -16.23
C ASP A 56 -35.50 -24.05 -14.92
N THR A 57 -36.77 -23.71 -15.02
CA THR A 57 -37.64 -23.27 -13.94
C THR A 57 -38.11 -24.47 -13.12
N LEU A 58 -37.78 -24.48 -11.83
CA LEU A 58 -38.64 -25.06 -10.79
C LEU A 58 -38.73 -24.05 -9.65
N GLU A 59 -39.85 -23.32 -9.61
CA GLU A 59 -40.22 -22.51 -8.45
C GLU A 59 -40.53 -23.42 -7.26
N VAL A 60 -39.69 -23.32 -6.23
CA VAL A 60 -40.05 -23.72 -4.87
C VAL A 60 -40.27 -22.42 -4.10
N GLN A 61 -41.51 -22.10 -3.75
CA GLN A 61 -41.81 -21.05 -2.79
C GLN A 61 -41.39 -21.51 -1.40
N LEU A 62 -40.14 -21.19 -1.05
CA LEU A 62 -39.70 -21.10 0.34
C LEU A 62 -40.15 -19.75 0.91
N PRO A 63 -40.43 -19.66 2.23
CA PRO A 63 -40.82 -18.41 2.86
C PRO A 63 -39.81 -17.32 2.53
N VAL A 64 -40.27 -16.07 2.34
CA VAL A 64 -39.44 -14.90 2.03
C VAL A 64 -38.35 -14.75 3.10
N ALA A 65 -37.21 -15.41 2.86
CA ALA A 65 -35.96 -15.05 3.47
C ALA A 65 -35.58 -13.73 2.83
N LYS A 66 -35.25 -12.73 3.65
CA LYS A 66 -34.65 -11.50 3.18
C LYS A 66 -33.53 -11.86 2.17
N PRO A 67 -33.46 -11.21 1.00
CA PRO A 67 -32.51 -11.59 -0.04
C PRO A 67 -31.09 -11.52 0.52
N ALA A 68 -30.31 -12.60 0.40
CA ALA A 68 -28.92 -12.61 0.84
C ALA A 68 -28.21 -11.36 0.31
N PHE A 69 -27.63 -10.54 1.20
CA PHE A 69 -26.88 -9.36 0.80
C PHE A 69 -25.75 -9.81 -0.12
N ALA A 70 -25.90 -9.55 -1.42
CA ALA A 70 -24.89 -9.86 -2.41
C ALA A 70 -23.91 -8.68 -2.48
N ASP A 71 -22.72 -8.88 -1.91
CA ASP A 71 -21.61 -7.95 -2.09
C ASP A 71 -21.11 -8.07 -3.53
N THR A 72 -21.68 -7.27 -4.44
CA THR A 72 -21.30 -7.29 -5.84
C THR A 72 -20.33 -6.16 -6.14
N CYS A 73 -19.06 -6.50 -6.36
CA CYS A 73 -18.07 -5.53 -6.79
C CYS A 73 -18.46 -4.94 -8.17
N PRO A 74 -18.57 -3.60 -8.32
CA PRO A 74 -18.97 -3.00 -9.58
C PRO A 74 -17.96 -3.30 -10.70
N SER A 75 -18.48 -3.50 -11.91
CA SER A 75 -17.62 -3.69 -13.10
C SER A 75 -16.63 -2.53 -13.26
N GLY A 76 -15.36 -2.86 -13.49
CA GLY A 76 -14.27 -1.88 -13.64
C GLY A 76 -13.68 -1.35 -12.33
N LYS A 77 -14.13 -1.85 -11.18
CA LYS A 77 -13.53 -1.58 -9.87
C LYS A 77 -12.92 -2.85 -9.29
N VAL A 78 -11.80 -2.70 -8.58
CA VAL A 78 -11.25 -3.77 -7.74
C VAL A 78 -11.62 -3.48 -6.29
N CYS A 79 -12.45 -4.34 -5.72
CA CYS A 79 -12.93 -4.20 -4.34
C CYS A 79 -11.96 -4.84 -3.35
N ILE A 80 -12.09 -4.46 -2.08
CA ILE A 80 -11.36 -5.10 -0.99
C ILE A 80 -12.05 -6.43 -0.67
N GLU A 81 -11.28 -7.51 -0.71
CA GLU A 81 -11.72 -8.83 -0.27
C GLU A 81 -11.46 -8.97 1.23
N ASP A 82 -12.51 -9.11 2.03
CA ASP A 82 -12.39 -9.26 3.48
C ASP A 82 -12.51 -10.74 3.87
N TYR A 83 -11.38 -11.38 4.21
CA TYR A 83 -11.34 -12.77 4.66
C TYR A 83 -11.52 -12.92 6.18
N SER A 84 -11.82 -11.83 6.89
CA SER A 84 -11.89 -11.90 8.34
C SER A 84 -13.06 -12.73 8.85
N ASP A 85 -12.76 -13.47 9.90
CA ASP A 85 -13.71 -14.28 10.64
C ASP A 85 -14.20 -13.50 11.88
N SER A 86 -14.64 -14.22 12.92
CA SER A 86 -15.04 -13.64 14.21
C SER A 86 -13.92 -12.86 14.92
N THR A 87 -12.66 -12.93 14.48
CA THR A 87 -11.54 -12.17 15.06
C THR A 87 -11.56 -10.69 14.69
N ARG A 88 -12.43 -10.28 13.75
CA ARG A 88 -12.65 -8.87 13.34
C ARG A 88 -11.38 -8.16 12.89
N ARG A 89 -10.44 -8.90 12.29
CA ARG A 89 -9.14 -8.38 11.79
C ARG A 89 -9.18 -7.83 10.37
N GLY A 90 -10.33 -7.91 9.72
CA GLY A 90 -10.61 -7.29 8.43
C GLY A 90 -11.05 -5.84 8.57
N MET A 91 -11.75 -5.31 7.57
CA MET A 91 -12.03 -3.88 7.46
C MET A 91 -13.13 -3.37 8.38
N SER A 92 -13.97 -4.26 8.92
CA SER A 92 -15.12 -3.88 9.76
C SER A 92 -14.74 -2.98 10.94
N ALA A 93 -13.65 -3.27 11.66
CA ALA A 93 -13.21 -2.46 12.80
C ALA A 93 -12.79 -1.04 12.38
N PHE A 94 -12.16 -0.90 11.22
CA PHE A 94 -11.80 0.41 10.66
C PHE A 94 -13.04 1.19 10.21
N TYR A 95 -14.01 0.52 9.58
CA TYR A 95 -15.26 1.15 9.18
C TYR A 95 -16.09 1.64 10.37
N GLU A 96 -16.10 0.90 11.47
CA GLU A 96 -16.70 1.36 12.74
C GLU A 96 -16.01 2.58 13.30
N ALA A 97 -14.67 2.61 13.28
CA ALA A 97 -13.92 3.78 13.70
C ALA A 97 -14.31 5.04 12.88
N LEU A 98 -14.62 4.88 11.60
CA LEU A 98 -15.11 5.98 10.75
C LEU A 98 -16.54 6.41 11.12
N ASP A 99 -17.43 5.48 11.47
CA ASP A 99 -18.78 5.83 11.95
C ASP A 99 -18.75 6.60 13.26
N GLU A 100 -17.86 6.20 14.15
CA GLU A 100 -17.70 6.82 15.46
C GLU A 100 -17.23 8.27 15.37
N LEU A 101 -16.63 8.71 14.26
CA LEU A 101 -16.15 10.10 14.11
C LEU A 101 -17.23 11.14 14.38
N ALA A 102 -18.49 10.86 13.99
CA ALA A 102 -19.60 11.78 14.18
C ALA A 102 -20.06 11.87 15.66
N GLN A 103 -19.91 10.78 16.42
CA GLN A 103 -20.42 10.66 17.79
C GLN A 103 -19.34 10.89 18.86
N ARG A 104 -18.12 10.43 18.58
CA ARG A 104 -16.95 10.47 19.45
C ARG A 104 -15.75 10.98 18.64
N PRO A 105 -15.64 12.30 18.44
CA PRO A 105 -14.55 12.88 17.66
C PRO A 105 -13.19 12.49 18.25
N ARG A 106 -12.45 11.68 17.51
CA ARG A 106 -11.08 11.25 17.82
C ARG A 106 -10.30 11.05 16.53
N PRO A 107 -8.96 10.97 16.58
CA PRO A 107 -8.20 10.60 15.40
C PRO A 107 -8.49 9.14 15.04
N VAL A 108 -8.79 8.90 13.77
CA VAL A 108 -8.82 7.57 13.16
C VAL A 108 -7.50 7.40 12.40
N ARG A 109 -6.63 6.52 12.89
CA ARG A 109 -5.24 6.44 12.46
C ARG A 109 -4.98 5.25 11.54
N ILE A 110 -4.31 5.53 10.44
CA ILE A 110 -3.86 4.54 9.46
C ILE A 110 -2.33 4.48 9.50
N ALA A 111 -1.77 3.32 9.82
CA ALA A 111 -0.34 3.05 9.63
C ALA A 111 -0.16 2.41 8.26
N TYR A 112 0.47 3.12 7.33
CA TYR A 112 0.74 2.61 5.99
C TYR A 112 2.21 2.20 5.88
N PHE A 113 2.46 0.90 5.92
CA PHE A 113 3.78 0.31 5.75
C PHE A 113 4.00 -0.09 4.30
N GLY A 114 5.16 0.27 3.76
CA GLY A 114 5.51 -0.13 2.42
C GLY A 114 6.96 0.17 2.04
N ASP A 115 7.24 -0.03 0.76
CA ASP A 115 8.55 0.16 0.14
C ASP A 115 8.58 1.45 -0.71
N SER A 116 9.28 1.42 -1.84
CA SER A 116 9.47 2.57 -2.71
C SER A 116 8.18 3.16 -3.29
N PHE A 117 7.07 2.42 -3.34
CA PHE A 117 5.79 2.93 -3.86
C PHE A 117 5.17 4.05 -3.01
N ILE A 118 5.46 4.06 -1.72
CA ILE A 118 4.97 5.07 -0.78
C ILE A 118 6.08 6.03 -0.34
N GLU A 119 7.29 5.89 -0.86
CA GLU A 119 8.43 6.70 -0.49
C GLU A 119 8.14 8.20 -0.68
N ALA A 120 8.60 9.05 0.25
CA ALA A 120 8.39 10.49 0.20
C ALA A 120 6.90 10.90 0.07
N ASP A 121 5.99 10.05 0.55
CA ASP A 121 4.53 10.17 0.36
C ASP A 121 4.04 10.10 -1.11
N ILE A 122 4.74 9.41 -2.02
CA ILE A 122 4.34 9.30 -3.44
C ILE A 122 2.87 8.90 -3.61
N LEU A 123 2.43 7.83 -2.96
CA LEU A 123 1.03 7.39 -2.97
C LEU A 123 0.25 7.94 -1.76
N THR A 124 0.85 7.90 -0.57
CA THR A 124 0.16 8.22 0.68
C THR A 124 -0.22 9.70 0.82
N ALA A 125 0.43 10.63 0.09
CA ALA A 125 0.06 12.04 0.14
C ALA A 125 -1.37 12.28 -0.35
N ASP A 126 -1.70 11.78 -1.55
CA ASP A 126 -3.02 11.96 -2.14
C ASP A 126 -4.08 11.13 -1.42
N LEU A 127 -3.74 9.90 -0.98
CA LEU A 127 -4.65 9.09 -0.18
C LEU A 127 -5.03 9.80 1.14
N ARG A 128 -4.03 10.35 1.84
CA ARG A 128 -4.24 11.16 3.05
C ARG A 128 -5.12 12.35 2.75
N ALA A 129 -4.85 13.08 1.67
CA ALA A 129 -5.61 14.28 1.31
C ALA A 129 -7.09 13.97 1.02
N MET A 130 -7.37 12.93 0.24
CA MET A 130 -8.74 12.51 -0.10
C MET A 130 -9.51 12.03 1.15
N LEU A 131 -8.88 11.22 2.00
CA LEU A 131 -9.48 10.75 3.24
C LEU A 131 -9.72 11.90 4.23
N GLN A 132 -8.76 12.82 4.39
CA GLN A 132 -8.93 14.01 5.24
C GLN A 132 -10.00 14.96 4.70
N GLN A 133 -10.16 15.05 3.38
CA GLN A 133 -11.23 15.82 2.76
C GLN A 133 -12.60 15.23 3.08
N LYS A 134 -12.73 13.90 3.03
CA LYS A 134 -14.00 13.20 3.28
C LYS A 134 -14.38 13.12 4.77
N TYR A 135 -13.42 12.76 5.63
CA TYR A 135 -13.67 12.42 7.03
C TYR A 135 -13.10 13.43 8.04
N GLY A 136 -12.57 14.55 7.55
CA GLY A 136 -11.88 15.53 8.40
C GLY A 136 -10.48 15.08 8.80
N GLY A 137 -9.80 15.89 9.60
CA GLY A 137 -8.38 15.75 9.90
C GLY A 137 -7.52 16.79 9.18
N CYS A 138 -6.30 16.95 9.67
CA CYS A 138 -5.26 17.82 9.16
C CYS A 138 -3.89 17.33 9.60
N GLY A 139 -2.84 17.94 9.05
CA GLY A 139 -1.47 17.57 9.33
C GLY A 139 -1.00 16.33 8.56
N VAL A 140 0.30 16.08 8.67
CA VAL A 140 1.05 15.09 7.88
C VAL A 140 1.18 13.73 8.59
N GLY A 141 0.77 13.64 9.86
CA GLY A 141 0.97 12.44 10.67
C GLY A 141 2.41 12.32 11.17
N PHE A 142 2.84 11.09 11.39
CA PHE A 142 4.18 10.74 11.87
C PHE A 142 5.26 10.98 10.81
N VAL A 143 6.37 11.54 11.24
CA VAL A 143 7.58 11.79 10.45
C VAL A 143 8.78 11.32 11.28
N PRO A 144 9.65 10.44 10.76
CA PRO A 144 10.90 10.09 11.41
C PRO A 144 11.77 11.35 11.64
N ILE A 145 12.63 11.32 12.66
CA ILE A 145 13.43 12.50 13.06
C ILE A 145 14.26 13.02 11.87
N THR A 146 14.93 12.13 11.17
CA THR A 146 15.67 12.43 9.94
C THR A 146 15.12 11.59 8.79
N SER A 147 15.37 12.05 7.57
CA SER A 147 15.06 11.28 6.36
C SER A 147 16.01 11.69 5.23
N PRO A 148 16.67 10.75 4.54
CA PRO A 148 17.59 11.07 3.44
C PRO A 148 16.87 11.65 2.20
N ILE A 149 15.54 11.53 2.18
CA ILE A 149 14.66 11.93 1.08
C ILE A 149 13.69 13.05 1.50
N ASN A 150 13.96 13.73 2.61
CA ASN A 150 13.10 14.80 3.13
C ASN A 150 12.80 15.88 2.08
N GLY A 151 13.74 16.19 1.19
CA GLY A 151 13.56 17.15 0.10
C GLY A 151 12.58 16.72 -0.99
N PHE A 152 12.29 15.42 -1.12
CA PHE A 152 11.32 14.88 -2.09
C PHE A 152 9.90 14.84 -1.53
N ARG A 153 9.71 14.90 -0.21
CA ARG A 153 8.41 14.79 0.43
C ARG A 153 7.61 16.09 0.24
N PRO A 154 6.48 16.10 -0.49
CA PRO A 154 5.80 17.33 -0.85
C PRO A 154 4.74 17.75 0.17
N THR A 155 4.55 16.99 1.25
CA THR A 155 3.47 17.18 2.22
C THR A 155 3.87 18.04 3.43
N VAL A 156 5.17 18.16 3.70
CA VAL A 156 5.72 18.92 4.84
C VAL A 156 7.11 19.40 4.51
N VAL A 157 7.48 20.59 5.00
CA VAL A 157 8.88 21.03 4.97
C VAL A 157 9.56 20.47 6.21
N HIS A 158 10.56 19.61 6.01
CA HIS A 158 11.23 18.85 7.07
C HIS A 158 12.72 19.21 7.09
N THR A 159 13.18 19.83 8.16
CA THR A 159 14.59 20.18 8.38
C THR A 159 15.06 19.63 9.72
N PHE A 160 16.33 19.27 9.81
CA PHE A 160 16.90 18.65 11.00
C PHE A 160 18.42 18.79 10.99
N GLY A 161 19.06 18.60 12.14
CA GLY A 161 20.51 18.58 12.27
C GLY A 161 20.94 17.98 13.61
N GLY A 162 22.18 17.49 13.68
CA GLY A 162 22.75 16.96 14.91
C GLY A 162 22.23 15.57 15.32
N TRP A 163 21.93 14.68 14.36
CA TRP A 163 21.43 13.33 14.66
C TRP A 163 22.35 12.24 14.11
N ASN A 164 22.66 11.24 14.94
CA ASN A 164 23.16 9.96 14.49
C ASN A 164 21.96 9.05 14.18
N SER A 165 21.77 8.70 12.90
CA SER A 165 20.55 8.05 12.40
C SER A 165 20.81 6.60 12.08
N HIS A 166 19.87 5.72 12.46
CA HIS A 166 19.96 4.28 12.22
C HIS A 166 18.63 3.78 11.63
N ALA A 167 18.70 2.99 10.56
CA ALA A 167 17.57 2.44 9.85
C ALA A 167 17.71 0.92 9.70
N ALA A 168 16.58 0.20 9.62
CA ALA A 168 16.55 -1.25 9.45
C ALA A 168 17.18 -1.74 8.14
N THR A 169 17.49 -0.82 7.22
CA THR A 169 18.20 -1.05 5.96
C THR A 169 19.72 -0.91 6.06
N ASP A 170 20.25 -0.45 7.20
CA ASP A 170 21.69 -0.27 7.39
C ASP A 170 22.39 -1.63 7.49
N SER A 171 23.52 -1.77 6.79
CA SER A 171 24.28 -3.03 6.74
C SER A 171 25.12 -3.28 8.00
N VAL A 172 25.41 -2.22 8.77
CA VAL A 172 26.21 -2.25 10.00
C VAL A 172 25.69 -1.21 11.00
N GLY A 173 25.84 -1.48 12.30
CA GLY A 173 25.51 -0.53 13.37
C GLY A 173 24.04 -0.51 13.81
N PHE A 174 23.12 -1.12 13.06
CA PHE A 174 21.72 -1.21 13.44
C PHE A 174 21.46 -2.24 14.54
N GLU A 175 21.02 -1.75 15.70
CA GLU A 175 20.60 -2.54 16.85
C GLU A 175 19.10 -2.84 16.78
N ARG A 176 18.73 -4.07 16.43
CA ARG A 176 17.31 -4.47 16.30
C ARG A 176 16.49 -4.25 17.58
N SER A 177 17.11 -4.38 18.75
CA SER A 177 16.47 -4.13 20.05
C SER A 177 15.97 -2.67 20.22
N ARG A 178 16.48 -1.73 19.41
CA ARG A 178 16.11 -0.30 19.45
C ARG A 178 15.17 0.10 18.31
N GLN A 179 14.86 -0.81 17.39
CA GLN A 179 14.04 -0.50 16.21
C GLN A 179 12.68 0.08 16.61
N GLY A 180 12.38 1.29 16.12
CA GLY A 180 11.05 1.89 16.24
C GLY A 180 10.06 1.38 15.18
N ILE A 181 8.80 1.82 15.30
CA ILE A 181 7.72 1.43 14.37
C ILE A 181 8.02 1.83 12.92
N SER A 182 8.67 2.96 12.69
CA SER A 182 9.09 3.40 11.35
C SER A 182 10.30 2.64 10.80
N GLY A 183 10.82 1.67 11.54
CA GLY A 183 12.06 0.95 11.26
C GLY A 183 13.33 1.79 11.45
N HIS A 184 13.25 2.88 12.22
CA HIS A 184 14.37 3.75 12.55
C HIS A 184 14.52 3.98 14.05
N TYR A 185 15.69 4.44 14.46
CA TYR A 185 15.93 5.12 15.73
C TYR A 185 17.08 6.13 15.60
N PHE A 186 17.12 7.12 16.48
CA PHE A 186 18.02 8.28 16.36
C PHE A 186 18.65 8.66 17.69
N PHE A 187 19.95 8.92 17.71
CA PHE A 187 20.65 9.49 18.85
C PHE A 187 20.94 10.98 18.60
N PRO A 188 20.65 11.87 19.56
CA PRO A 188 20.98 13.28 19.44
C PRO A 188 22.46 13.55 19.74
N TYR A 189 23.04 14.50 19.02
CA TYR A 189 24.22 15.26 19.46
C TYR A 189 23.77 16.55 20.17
N ASP A 190 24.70 17.27 20.79
CA ASP A 190 24.41 18.55 21.43
C ASP A 190 23.76 19.55 20.45
N GLY A 191 22.60 20.08 20.83
CA GLY A 191 21.82 20.99 19.99
C GLY A 191 21.09 20.34 18.83
N ALA A 192 20.94 19.01 18.82
CA ALA A 192 20.15 18.29 17.83
C ALA A 192 18.75 18.89 17.70
N TYR A 193 18.25 19.03 16.48
CA TYR A 193 16.91 19.56 16.25
C TYR A 193 16.19 18.86 15.11
N VAL A 194 14.86 18.87 15.17
CA VAL A 194 13.98 18.53 14.05
C VAL A 194 12.88 19.58 13.99
N GLU A 195 12.61 20.07 12.78
CA GLU A 195 11.59 21.07 12.52
C GLU A 195 10.67 20.60 11.38
N LEU A 196 9.38 20.65 11.66
CA LEU A 196 8.33 20.45 10.68
C LEU A 196 7.59 21.76 10.45
N ARG A 197 7.40 22.10 9.19
CA ARG A 197 6.58 23.23 8.76
C ARG A 197 5.51 22.75 7.79
N GLY A 198 4.26 23.02 8.16
CA GLY A 198 3.11 22.78 7.31
C GLY A 198 3.17 23.62 6.03
N GLN A 199 2.51 23.12 4.99
CA GLN A 199 2.40 23.82 3.71
C GLN A 199 1.09 23.47 3.00
N ARG A 200 0.66 24.34 2.07
CA ARG A 200 -0.59 24.16 1.31
C ARG A 200 -0.41 23.92 -0.19
N LYS A 201 0.84 23.82 -0.68
CA LYS A 201 1.10 23.71 -2.13
C LYS A 201 0.62 22.37 -2.69
N TYR A 202 0.75 21.30 -1.91
CA TYR A 202 0.35 19.96 -2.33
C TYR A 202 -1.11 19.63 -1.99
N ALA A 203 -1.52 19.84 -0.73
CA ALA A 203 -2.89 19.61 -0.27
C ALA A 203 -3.32 20.69 0.75
N SER A 204 -4.62 20.98 0.83
CA SER A 204 -5.16 22.14 1.55
C SER A 204 -5.17 22.02 3.07
N ARG A 205 -5.09 20.80 3.62
CA ARG A 205 -5.22 20.51 5.06
C ARG A 205 -3.88 20.24 5.75
N LEU A 206 -2.77 20.61 5.10
CA LEU A 206 -1.40 20.33 5.58
C LEU A 206 -0.66 21.59 6.04
N ASP A 207 -1.27 22.77 5.98
CA ASP A 207 -0.65 24.04 6.37
C ASP A 207 -0.57 24.23 7.89
N THR A 208 -1.55 23.68 8.60
CA THR A 208 -1.64 23.69 10.05
C THR A 208 -2.16 22.36 10.60
N CYS A 209 -1.86 22.08 11.86
CA CYS A 209 -2.40 20.96 12.63
C CYS A 209 -2.88 21.43 14.00
N ARG A 210 -3.50 20.54 14.78
CA ARG A 210 -4.03 20.86 16.13
C ARG A 210 -3.20 20.30 17.29
N GLN A 211 -2.34 19.32 17.02
CA GLN A 211 -1.45 18.72 17.99
C GLN A 211 -0.11 18.37 17.33
N VAL A 212 0.98 18.64 18.04
CA VAL A 212 2.30 18.11 17.67
C VAL A 212 2.85 17.25 18.79
N SER A 213 3.61 16.21 18.42
CA SER A 213 4.19 15.27 19.38
C SER A 213 5.61 14.87 19.01
N VAL A 214 6.43 14.52 20.01
CA VAL A 214 7.73 13.84 19.84
C VAL A 214 7.76 12.54 20.63
N PHE A 215 8.37 11.50 20.05
CA PHE A 215 8.45 10.15 20.61
C PHE A 215 9.91 9.76 20.88
N PHE A 216 10.22 9.40 22.12
CA PHE A 216 11.58 9.09 22.57
C PHE A 216 11.59 8.17 23.80
N ARG A 217 12.73 7.59 24.10
CA ARG A 217 13.06 6.88 25.35
C ARG A 217 14.35 7.49 25.89
N ASN A 218 14.44 7.76 27.18
CA ASN A 218 15.71 8.21 27.78
C ASN A 218 15.93 7.57 29.13
N THR A 219 17.07 6.89 29.26
CA THR A 219 17.52 6.20 30.46
C THR A 219 18.45 7.06 31.32
N GLY A 220 18.72 8.30 30.88
CA GLY A 220 19.35 9.36 31.66
C GLY A 220 18.48 10.61 31.71
N THR A 221 19.01 11.73 32.20
CA THR A 221 18.27 13.01 32.18
C THR A 221 18.27 13.62 30.78
N MET A 222 17.22 14.38 30.45
CA MET A 222 17.08 15.02 29.15
C MET A 222 16.26 16.30 29.25
N ASP A 223 16.74 17.36 28.62
CA ASP A 223 16.07 18.64 28.47
C ASP A 223 15.69 18.88 27.01
N LEU A 224 14.40 19.04 26.75
CA LEU A 224 13.87 19.36 25.43
C LEU A 224 13.22 20.73 25.41
N SER A 225 13.34 21.41 24.28
CA SER A 225 12.56 22.60 23.99
C SER A 225 11.74 22.42 22.72
N LEU A 226 10.56 23.05 22.68
CA LEU A 226 9.65 23.06 21.55
C LEU A 226 9.27 24.50 21.22
N LYS A 227 9.58 24.93 20.00
CA LYS A 227 9.20 26.23 19.44
C LYS A 227 8.07 26.05 18.44
N ILE A 228 6.90 26.64 18.73
CA ILE A 228 5.72 26.60 17.86
C ILE A 228 5.52 27.96 17.18
N ASN A 229 5.31 27.99 15.87
CA ASN A 229 5.02 29.21 15.10
C ASN A 229 6.02 30.36 15.33
N GLY A 230 7.27 30.06 15.68
CA GLY A 230 8.28 31.08 15.98
C GLY A 230 8.14 31.75 17.37
N ALA A 231 7.21 31.32 18.22
CA ALA A 231 6.99 31.86 19.57
C ALA A 231 8.13 31.52 20.56
N THR A 232 8.00 31.94 21.83
CA THR A 232 8.92 31.52 22.91
C THR A 232 8.91 30.00 23.06
N ALA A 233 10.09 29.41 23.23
CA ALA A 233 10.21 27.96 23.37
C ALA A 233 9.62 27.47 24.70
N LEU A 234 8.84 26.40 24.64
CA LEU A 234 8.41 25.63 25.79
C LEU A 234 9.53 24.66 26.14
N SER A 235 10.00 24.66 27.39
CA SER A 235 11.05 23.74 27.84
C SER A 235 10.47 22.71 28.80
N GLN A 236 10.95 21.46 28.70
CA GLN A 236 10.58 20.38 29.59
C GLN A 236 11.78 19.47 29.86
N SER A 237 11.97 19.15 31.14
CA SER A 237 12.97 18.19 31.62
C SER A 237 12.34 16.82 31.87
N PHE A 238 13.08 15.77 31.55
CA PHE A 238 12.65 14.39 31.64
C PHE A 238 13.69 13.57 32.43
N GLY A 239 13.27 12.96 33.54
CA GLY A 239 14.08 11.97 34.26
C GLY A 239 14.13 10.61 33.53
N PRO A 240 14.98 9.67 33.97
CA PRO A 240 15.14 8.37 33.30
C PRO A 240 13.85 7.56 33.28
N GLU A 241 13.57 6.87 32.17
CA GLU A 241 12.43 5.99 31.94
C GLU A 241 12.80 4.91 30.91
N GLU A 242 12.37 3.68 31.16
CA GLU A 242 12.63 2.55 30.27
C GLU A 242 11.61 2.45 29.13
N GLN A 243 10.39 2.94 29.34
CA GLN A 243 9.34 2.95 28.32
C GLN A 243 9.48 4.12 27.34
N ILE A 244 8.96 3.95 26.13
CA ILE A 244 8.80 5.09 25.21
C ILE A 244 7.84 6.11 25.82
N ARG A 245 8.18 7.38 25.68
CA ARG A 245 7.37 8.53 26.06
C ARG A 245 6.93 9.33 24.84
N LYS A 246 5.82 10.03 25.02
CA LYS A 246 5.29 11.02 24.09
C LYS A 246 5.17 12.35 24.83
N TRP A 247 5.76 13.41 24.27
CA TRP A 247 5.48 14.77 24.68
C TRP A 247 4.65 15.46 23.60
N SER A 248 3.47 15.97 23.96
CA SER A 248 2.50 16.57 23.04
C SER A 248 2.13 17.99 23.47
N VAL A 249 1.92 18.87 22.49
CA VAL A 249 1.36 20.22 22.69
C VAL A 249 0.26 20.46 21.68
N GLU A 250 -0.85 21.04 22.15
CA GLU A 250 -2.01 21.39 21.34
C GLU A 250 -2.06 22.88 21.02
N GLY A 251 -2.66 23.22 19.90
CA GLY A 251 -2.83 24.59 19.43
C GLY A 251 -2.96 24.65 17.92
N ARG A 252 -3.10 25.85 17.35
CA ARG A 252 -3.03 26.04 15.89
C ARG A 252 -1.57 26.07 15.46
N ILE A 253 -1.05 24.97 14.93
CA ILE A 253 0.40 24.79 14.73
C ILE A 253 0.73 24.70 13.24
N GLY A 254 1.42 25.71 12.70
CA GLY A 254 1.96 25.74 11.34
C GLY A 254 3.45 25.40 11.27
N THR A 255 4.21 25.66 12.35
CA THR A 255 5.59 25.18 12.51
C THR A 255 5.83 24.65 13.91
N ALA A 256 6.62 23.58 14.01
CA ALA A 256 7.08 23.01 15.27
C ALA A 256 8.54 22.60 15.14
N ARG A 257 9.38 23.15 16.01
CA ARG A 257 10.80 22.80 16.13
C ARG A 257 11.08 22.23 17.51
N TRP A 258 11.50 20.97 17.57
CA TRP A 258 12.04 20.36 18.77
C TRP A 258 13.56 20.51 18.75
N THR A 259 14.13 20.90 19.89
CA THR A 259 15.58 20.98 20.10
C THR A 259 15.93 20.19 21.36
N VAL A 260 16.96 19.37 21.26
CA VAL A 260 17.59 18.68 22.39
C VAL A 260 18.61 19.62 23.01
N ASN A 261 18.28 20.18 24.18
CA ASN A 261 19.15 21.13 24.87
C ASN A 261 20.26 20.39 25.62
N ALA A 262 19.93 19.25 26.22
CA ALA A 262 20.86 18.33 26.87
C ALA A 262 20.25 16.93 26.90
N ALA A 263 21.07 15.87 26.74
CA ALA A 263 20.63 14.49 26.86
C ALA A 263 21.79 13.58 27.27
N ASP A 264 21.72 12.97 28.45
CA ASP A 264 22.75 12.02 28.90
C ASP A 264 22.68 10.69 28.12
N SER A 265 21.45 10.21 27.92
CA SER A 265 21.18 8.96 27.22
C SER A 265 19.74 8.94 26.72
N ALA A 266 19.55 9.15 25.42
CA ALA A 266 18.23 9.21 24.78
C ALA A 266 18.22 8.59 23.39
N VAL A 267 17.12 7.93 23.05
CA VAL A 267 16.80 7.39 21.73
C VAL A 267 15.49 8.02 21.27
N PHE A 268 15.49 8.61 20.08
CA PHE A 268 14.31 9.20 19.45
C PHE A 268 13.80 8.32 18.32
N TYR A 269 12.51 8.46 18.00
CA TYR A 269 11.86 7.68 16.95
C TYR A 269 11.21 8.53 15.87
N GLY A 270 10.62 9.67 16.24
CA GLY A 270 9.98 10.57 15.29
C GLY A 270 9.16 11.65 15.98
N VAL A 271 8.51 12.45 15.16
CA VAL A 271 7.61 13.53 15.53
C VAL A 271 6.29 13.39 14.75
N ALA A 272 5.22 14.00 15.22
CA ALA A 272 3.94 13.99 14.52
C ALA A 272 3.29 15.38 14.47
N MET A 273 2.56 15.66 13.39
CA MET A 273 1.66 16.79 13.23
C MET A 273 0.27 16.26 12.90
N ASP A 274 -0.64 16.31 13.87
CA ASP A 274 -1.95 15.65 13.82
C ASP A 274 -3.11 16.63 14.08
N ASP A 275 -4.31 16.21 13.69
CA ASP A 275 -5.56 16.75 14.24
C ASP A 275 -5.93 16.03 15.55
N LEU A 276 -6.90 16.60 16.27
CA LEU A 276 -7.56 15.96 17.41
C LEU A 276 -8.76 15.09 16.99
N SER A 277 -9.23 15.21 15.74
CA SER A 277 -10.24 14.30 15.18
C SER A 277 -10.12 14.12 13.67
N GLY A 278 -10.66 13.03 13.13
CA GLY A 278 -10.62 12.73 11.70
C GLY A 278 -9.39 11.90 11.32
N ILE A 279 -9.01 11.94 10.05
CA ILE A 279 -8.00 11.03 9.51
C ILE A 279 -6.58 11.50 9.81
N VAL A 280 -5.80 10.56 10.32
CA VAL A 280 -4.33 10.63 10.38
C VAL A 280 -3.77 9.44 9.61
N LEU A 281 -2.89 9.70 8.64
CA LEU A 281 -2.22 8.65 7.87
C LEU A 281 -0.71 8.79 8.03
N ASP A 282 -0.12 7.81 8.67
CA ASP A 282 1.32 7.71 8.87
C ASP A 282 1.94 6.89 7.73
N ASN A 283 3.01 7.42 7.14
CA ASN A 283 3.74 6.75 6.08
C ASN A 283 5.03 6.15 6.65
N PHE A 284 5.09 4.82 6.71
CA PHE A 284 6.24 4.03 7.14
C PHE A 284 6.91 3.36 5.94
N SER A 285 7.53 4.21 5.11
CA SER A 285 8.31 3.79 3.95
C SER A 285 9.74 3.42 4.32
N LEU A 286 10.18 2.25 3.88
CA LEU A 286 11.60 1.87 3.85
C LEU A 286 11.93 1.22 2.50
N ARG A 287 12.67 1.96 1.68
CA ARG A 287 13.06 1.54 0.32
C ARG A 287 13.81 0.21 0.36
N GLY A 288 13.49 -0.68 -0.57
CA GLY A 288 14.16 -1.97 -0.73
C GLY A 288 13.73 -3.04 0.27
N MET A 289 12.84 -2.74 1.22
CA MET A 289 12.34 -3.75 2.13
C MET A 289 11.26 -4.63 1.51
N SER A 290 11.26 -5.90 1.89
CA SER A 290 10.22 -6.86 1.52
C SER A 290 9.05 -6.91 2.50
N GLY A 291 9.10 -6.16 3.61
CA GLY A 291 8.17 -6.29 4.74
C GLY A 291 8.57 -7.36 5.76
N LEU A 292 9.48 -8.28 5.41
CA LEU A 292 9.94 -9.34 6.32
C LEU A 292 10.65 -8.83 7.58
N SER A 293 11.19 -7.61 7.54
CA SER A 293 11.86 -7.01 8.70
C SER A 293 10.89 -6.54 9.78
N LEU A 294 9.58 -6.41 9.48
CA LEU A 294 8.57 -6.03 10.45
C LEU A 294 8.49 -7.03 11.62
N ARG A 295 8.81 -8.32 11.38
CA ARG A 295 8.87 -9.34 12.44
C ARG A 295 10.02 -9.15 13.44
N PHE A 296 10.97 -8.27 13.14
CA PHE A 296 12.13 -8.00 13.98
C PHE A 296 11.98 -6.73 14.82
N ILE A 297 10.93 -5.94 14.62
CA ILE A 297 10.62 -4.85 15.53
C ILE A 297 10.36 -5.49 16.91
N PRO A 298 10.94 -4.98 18.01
CA PRO A 298 10.64 -5.51 19.33
C PRO A 298 9.15 -5.39 19.64
N LEU A 299 8.53 -6.50 20.04
CA LEU A 299 7.09 -6.54 20.33
C LEU A 299 6.68 -5.50 21.38
N GLN A 300 7.52 -5.35 22.41
CA GLN A 300 7.31 -4.38 23.48
C GLN A 300 7.33 -2.94 22.94
N THR A 301 8.25 -2.62 22.02
CA THR A 301 8.28 -1.32 21.34
C THR A 301 6.97 -1.06 20.57
N LEU A 302 6.44 -2.06 19.86
CA LEU A 302 5.15 -1.89 19.16
C LEU A 302 3.98 -1.73 20.13
N LYS A 303 3.94 -2.47 21.25
CA LYS A 303 2.92 -2.32 22.30
C LYS A 303 2.97 -0.93 22.95
N GLU A 304 4.17 -0.40 23.20
CA GLU A 304 4.36 0.98 23.68
C GLU A 304 3.88 2.02 22.65
N PHE A 305 4.18 1.83 21.37
CA PHE A 305 3.63 2.68 20.32
C PHE A 305 2.10 2.58 20.25
N ASN A 306 1.52 1.38 20.41
CA ASN A 306 0.07 1.21 20.44
C ASN A 306 -0.57 1.99 21.60
N ALA A 307 0.05 1.99 22.77
CA ALA A 307 -0.45 2.76 23.92
C ALA A 307 -0.39 4.28 23.68
N LEU A 308 0.65 4.77 22.99
CA LEU A 308 0.86 6.22 22.76
C LEU A 308 0.17 6.76 21.50
N ARG A 309 0.01 5.90 20.50
CA ARG A 309 -0.46 6.19 19.14
C ARG A 309 -1.16 4.93 18.56
N PRO A 310 -2.37 4.60 19.02
CA PRO A 310 -3.11 3.43 18.53
C PRO A 310 -3.51 3.62 17.07
N TYR A 311 -3.47 2.53 16.31
CA TYR A 311 -3.93 2.48 14.92
C TYR A 311 -5.27 1.76 14.81
N ASP A 312 -6.13 2.26 13.92
CA ASP A 312 -7.42 1.66 13.55
C ASP A 312 -7.28 0.79 12.29
N LEU A 313 -6.32 1.13 11.42
CA LEU A 313 -5.97 0.36 10.23
C LEU A 313 -4.45 0.28 10.05
N ILE A 314 -3.95 -0.93 9.80
CA ILE A 314 -2.58 -1.19 9.37
C ILE A 314 -2.63 -1.68 7.92
N VAL A 315 -2.00 -0.93 7.02
CA VAL A 315 -1.85 -1.32 5.61
C VAL A 315 -0.44 -1.85 5.38
N LEU A 316 -0.35 -3.00 4.73
CA LEU A 316 0.92 -3.64 4.35
C LEU A 316 1.01 -3.71 2.83
N GLN A 317 1.83 -2.85 2.23
CA GLN A 317 2.10 -2.83 0.79
C GLN A 317 3.57 -3.16 0.53
N TYR A 318 3.86 -4.44 0.34
CA TYR A 318 5.21 -4.93 0.06
C TYR A 318 5.18 -5.98 -1.06
N GLY A 319 6.35 -6.52 -1.40
CA GLY A 319 6.49 -7.70 -2.25
C GLY A 319 7.35 -7.45 -3.49
N LEU A 320 7.45 -6.21 -3.95
CA LEU A 320 8.20 -5.88 -5.16
C LEU A 320 9.68 -6.30 -5.07
N ASN A 321 10.27 -6.16 -3.89
CA ASN A 321 11.67 -6.50 -3.60
C ASN A 321 11.95 -8.01 -3.45
N VAL A 322 10.92 -8.87 -3.51
CA VAL A 322 11.10 -10.33 -3.56
C VAL A 322 10.70 -10.91 -4.93
N ALA A 323 10.01 -10.13 -5.77
CA ALA A 323 9.61 -10.56 -7.10
C ALA A 323 10.82 -10.79 -8.01
N THR A 324 10.82 -11.89 -8.77
CA THR A 324 11.87 -12.22 -9.73
C THR A 324 11.27 -12.80 -11.01
N GLU A 325 11.99 -12.72 -12.13
CA GLU A 325 11.54 -13.23 -13.43
C GLU A 325 11.23 -14.73 -13.43
N ARG A 326 11.91 -15.50 -12.58
CA ARG A 326 11.72 -16.96 -12.42
C ARG A 326 10.96 -17.33 -11.16
N GLY A 327 10.39 -16.35 -10.45
CA GLY A 327 9.69 -16.55 -9.19
C GLY A 327 8.42 -17.37 -9.37
N ARG A 328 8.44 -18.60 -8.87
CA ARG A 328 7.28 -19.51 -8.88
C ARG A 328 6.75 -19.80 -7.48
N ASP A 329 7.66 -19.92 -6.52
CA ASP A 329 7.32 -20.22 -5.14
C ASP A 329 7.70 -19.06 -4.22
N TYR A 330 6.71 -18.57 -3.48
CA TYR A 330 6.83 -17.53 -2.47
C TYR A 330 6.41 -18.01 -1.07
N ASN A 331 6.43 -19.31 -0.80
CA ASN A 331 6.09 -19.88 0.52
C ASN A 331 6.96 -19.27 1.63
N TYR A 332 8.28 -19.14 1.40
CA TYR A 332 9.19 -18.50 2.38
C TYR A 332 8.76 -17.07 2.74
N TYR A 333 8.23 -16.33 1.76
CA TYR A 333 7.75 -14.97 1.92
C TYR A 333 6.44 -14.96 2.73
N VAL A 334 5.50 -15.85 2.39
CA VAL A 334 4.24 -16.03 3.12
C VAL A 334 4.48 -16.43 4.58
N GLU A 335 5.39 -17.36 4.86
CA GLU A 335 5.75 -17.77 6.23
C GLU A 335 6.34 -16.60 7.04
N GLY A 336 7.26 -15.86 6.41
CA GLY A 336 7.89 -14.70 7.03
C GLY A 336 6.90 -13.56 7.31
N MET A 337 6.01 -13.27 6.36
CA MET A 337 4.95 -12.28 6.53
C MET A 337 3.85 -12.74 7.49
N THR A 338 3.54 -14.03 7.56
CA THR A 338 2.64 -14.60 8.59
C THR A 338 3.19 -14.32 9.99
N THR A 339 4.51 -14.47 10.17
CA THR A 339 5.16 -14.10 11.44
C THR A 339 5.01 -12.60 11.73
N ALA A 340 5.21 -11.74 10.72
CA ALA A 340 5.01 -10.30 10.87
C ALA A 340 3.54 -9.94 11.20
N LEU A 341 2.57 -10.57 10.55
CA LEU A 341 1.14 -10.39 10.81
C LEU A 341 0.78 -10.79 12.24
N LYS A 342 1.25 -11.97 12.71
CA LYS A 342 1.03 -12.40 14.09
C LYS A 342 1.58 -11.36 15.08
N HIS A 343 2.78 -10.86 14.80
CA HIS A 343 3.45 -9.86 15.61
C HIS A 343 2.66 -8.54 15.68
N LEU A 344 2.16 -8.04 14.54
CA LEU A 344 1.34 -6.84 14.48
C LEU A 344 -0.04 -7.02 15.14
N LYS A 345 -0.69 -8.17 14.95
CA LYS A 345 -1.97 -8.49 15.59
C LYS A 345 -1.87 -8.54 17.12
N GLU A 346 -0.73 -9.01 17.64
CA GLU A 346 -0.47 -9.03 19.07
C GLU A 346 -0.19 -7.63 19.62
N ALA A 347 0.57 -6.80 18.89
CA ALA A 347 0.88 -5.44 19.32
C ALA A 347 -0.32 -4.48 19.21
N PHE A 348 -1.13 -4.63 18.17
CA PHE A 348 -2.28 -3.79 17.82
C PHE A 348 -3.55 -4.66 17.78
N PRO A 349 -4.08 -5.11 18.93
CA PRO A 349 -5.21 -6.01 18.98
C PRO A 349 -6.51 -5.42 18.41
N GLN A 350 -6.62 -4.09 18.40
CA GLN A 350 -7.79 -3.36 17.90
C GLN A 350 -7.75 -3.06 16.40
N ALA A 351 -6.58 -3.13 15.75
CA ALA A 351 -6.42 -2.65 14.39
C ALA A 351 -6.98 -3.64 13.36
N ALA A 352 -7.70 -3.11 12.37
CA ALA A 352 -7.91 -3.76 11.10
C ALA A 352 -6.58 -3.91 10.36
N ILE A 353 -6.44 -4.95 9.54
CA ILE A 353 -5.26 -5.16 8.70
C ILE A 353 -5.68 -5.34 7.25
N LEU A 354 -5.06 -4.57 6.36
CA LEU A 354 -5.24 -4.63 4.91
C LEU A 354 -3.89 -4.96 4.24
N ILE A 355 -3.83 -6.06 3.50
CA ILE A 355 -2.72 -6.37 2.61
C ILE A 355 -3.05 -5.77 1.25
N VAL A 356 -2.19 -4.87 0.78
CA VAL A 356 -2.22 -4.38 -0.59
C VAL A 356 -1.20 -5.20 -1.38
N SER A 357 -1.65 -5.86 -2.45
CA SER A 357 -0.75 -6.69 -3.25
C SER A 357 0.41 -5.88 -3.82
N VAL A 358 1.45 -6.60 -4.26
CA VAL A 358 2.43 -6.02 -5.18
C VAL A 358 1.71 -5.44 -6.40
N GLY A 359 2.19 -4.28 -6.88
CA GLY A 359 1.76 -3.73 -8.16
C GLY A 359 2.42 -4.44 -9.34
N ASP A 360 2.08 -4.02 -10.55
CA ASP A 360 2.78 -4.52 -11.73
C ASP A 360 4.21 -4.01 -11.80
N ARG A 361 5.07 -4.84 -12.39
CA ARG A 361 6.45 -4.53 -12.72
C ARG A 361 6.75 -5.18 -14.05
N ASP A 362 7.06 -4.36 -15.04
CA ASP A 362 7.41 -4.86 -16.36
C ASP A 362 8.92 -5.00 -16.49
N TYR A 363 9.33 -5.98 -17.29
CA TYR A 363 10.72 -6.20 -17.66
C TYR A 363 10.83 -6.32 -19.17
N LYS A 364 12.04 -6.10 -19.69
CA LYS A 364 12.34 -6.27 -21.10
C LYS A 364 12.73 -7.73 -21.35
N THR A 365 12.01 -8.42 -22.22
CA THR A 365 12.31 -9.81 -22.60
C THR A 365 13.58 -9.90 -23.46
N GLU A 366 14.04 -11.12 -23.74
CA GLU A 366 15.19 -11.37 -24.61
C GLU A 366 14.96 -10.84 -26.03
N GLU A 367 13.71 -10.85 -26.50
CA GLU A 367 13.26 -10.32 -27.80
C GLU A 367 13.09 -8.80 -27.80
N GLY A 368 13.18 -8.16 -26.63
CA GLY A 368 13.08 -6.71 -26.47
C GLY A 368 11.68 -6.19 -26.18
N ASP A 369 10.67 -7.05 -26.07
CA ASP A 369 9.31 -6.69 -25.70
C ASP A 369 9.23 -6.34 -24.20
N LEU A 370 8.32 -5.43 -23.83
CA LEU A 370 8.04 -5.14 -22.43
C LEU A 370 6.84 -5.99 -21.98
N ARG A 371 7.02 -6.73 -20.88
CA ARG A 371 6.03 -7.67 -20.36
C ARG A 371 6.02 -7.66 -18.83
N THR A 372 4.87 -7.99 -18.24
CA THR A 372 4.78 -8.22 -16.79
C THR A 372 5.76 -9.29 -16.37
N MET A 373 6.56 -8.98 -15.36
CA MET A 373 7.48 -9.93 -14.76
C MET A 373 6.69 -11.15 -14.24
N PRO A 374 6.99 -12.38 -14.70
CA PRO A 374 6.17 -13.55 -14.37
C PRO A 374 5.98 -13.80 -12.87
N GLY A 375 6.98 -13.48 -12.05
CA GLY A 375 6.91 -13.61 -10.60
C GLY A 375 5.84 -12.74 -9.93
N ILE A 376 5.43 -11.62 -10.54
CA ILE A 376 4.40 -10.72 -9.98
C ILE A 376 3.07 -11.45 -9.85
N ARG A 377 2.62 -12.13 -10.91
CA ARG A 377 1.35 -12.85 -10.91
C ARG A 377 1.30 -13.95 -9.86
N ASN A 378 2.42 -14.65 -9.67
CA ASN A 378 2.53 -15.67 -8.63
C ASN A 378 2.50 -15.01 -7.25
N LEU A 379 3.27 -13.93 -7.05
CA LEU A 379 3.33 -13.25 -5.77
C LEU A 379 1.97 -12.69 -5.33
N VAL A 380 1.18 -12.10 -6.24
CA VAL A 380 -0.20 -11.63 -5.95
C VAL A 380 -1.05 -12.76 -5.38
N ARG A 381 -1.03 -13.95 -5.99
CA ARG A 381 -1.77 -15.13 -5.50
C ARG A 381 -1.31 -15.56 -4.11
N TYR A 382 0.00 -15.53 -3.85
CA TYR A 382 0.55 -15.86 -2.54
C TYR A 382 0.19 -14.79 -1.48
N GLN A 383 0.08 -13.51 -1.86
CA GLN A 383 -0.37 -12.45 -0.96
C GLN A 383 -1.86 -12.52 -0.65
N GLN A 384 -2.68 -12.88 -1.63
CA GLN A 384 -4.11 -13.14 -1.42
C GLN A 384 -4.31 -14.35 -0.49
N ARG A 385 -3.57 -15.45 -0.73
CA ARG A 385 -3.54 -16.59 0.19
C ARG A 385 -3.07 -16.19 1.59
N LEU A 386 -2.00 -15.40 1.71
CA LEU A 386 -1.52 -14.89 3.00
C LEU A 386 -2.64 -14.15 3.75
N ALA A 387 -3.44 -13.34 3.06
CA ALA A 387 -4.56 -12.63 3.65
C ALA A 387 -5.66 -13.59 4.12
N ALA A 388 -6.05 -14.55 3.26
CA ALA A 388 -7.05 -15.55 3.58
C ALA A 388 -6.65 -16.46 4.74
N ASP A 389 -5.44 -17.03 4.71
CA ASP A 389 -4.89 -17.91 5.75
C ASP A 389 -4.75 -17.18 7.12
N ASN A 390 -4.69 -15.85 7.10
CA ASN A 390 -4.62 -15.03 8.31
C ASN A 390 -5.93 -14.30 8.63
N GLY A 391 -7.03 -14.47 7.89
CA GLY A 391 -8.29 -13.77 8.14
C GLY A 391 -8.15 -12.24 8.20
N VAL A 392 -7.42 -11.65 7.26
CA VAL A 392 -7.26 -10.19 7.11
C VAL A 392 -7.75 -9.75 5.74
N ALA A 393 -7.93 -8.45 5.53
CA ALA A 393 -8.40 -7.93 4.26
C ALA A 393 -7.28 -7.90 3.19
N PHE A 394 -7.68 -8.00 1.93
CA PHE A 394 -6.80 -7.97 0.76
C PHE A 394 -7.32 -7.01 -0.31
N TRP A 395 -6.42 -6.27 -0.94
CA TRP A 395 -6.73 -5.48 -2.13
C TRP A 395 -5.71 -5.71 -3.23
N ASN A 396 -6.19 -6.08 -4.41
CA ASN A 396 -5.36 -6.45 -5.55
C ASN A 396 -4.94 -5.20 -6.34
N LEU A 397 -3.82 -4.59 -5.93
CA LEU A 397 -3.25 -3.43 -6.61
C LEU A 397 -2.85 -3.76 -8.06
N PHE A 398 -2.34 -4.97 -8.33
CA PHE A 398 -1.97 -5.39 -9.67
C PHE A 398 -3.17 -5.34 -10.64
N GLU A 399 -4.31 -5.89 -10.23
CA GLU A 399 -5.55 -5.79 -11.02
C GLU A 399 -6.06 -4.35 -11.10
N ALA A 400 -5.98 -3.58 -10.01
CA ALA A 400 -6.42 -2.19 -9.99
C ALA A 400 -5.62 -1.32 -10.96
N MET A 401 -4.32 -1.61 -11.15
CA MET A 401 -3.49 -0.95 -12.16
C MET A 401 -3.90 -1.27 -13.60
N GLY A 402 -4.66 -2.35 -13.82
CA GLY A 402 -5.05 -2.85 -15.13
C GLY A 402 -4.45 -4.21 -15.49
N GLY A 403 -3.85 -4.91 -14.53
CA GLY A 403 -3.28 -6.24 -14.71
C GLY A 403 -1.99 -6.21 -15.53
N ASN A 404 -1.87 -7.13 -16.47
CA ASN A 404 -0.64 -7.29 -17.24
C ASN A 404 -0.30 -6.03 -18.06
N GLU A 405 1.00 -5.75 -18.14
CA GLU A 405 1.62 -4.63 -18.84
C GLU A 405 1.03 -3.27 -18.43
N SER A 406 0.51 -3.18 -17.21
CA SER A 406 -0.05 -1.95 -16.69
C SER A 406 1.02 -0.95 -16.30
N MET A 407 2.21 -1.42 -15.88
CA MET A 407 3.31 -0.51 -15.56
C MET A 407 3.84 0.20 -16.82
N VAL A 408 3.96 -0.48 -17.96
CA VAL A 408 4.27 0.12 -19.26
C VAL A 408 3.25 1.19 -19.62
N LYS A 409 1.95 0.91 -19.45
CA LYS A 409 0.90 1.92 -19.70
C LYS A 409 1.07 3.16 -18.82
N LEU A 410 1.51 3.00 -17.57
CA LEU A 410 1.81 4.13 -16.68
C LEU A 410 3.07 4.90 -17.13
N VAL A 411 4.09 4.21 -17.66
CA VAL A 411 5.30 4.86 -18.20
C VAL A 411 4.98 5.64 -19.48
N GLU A 412 4.16 5.07 -20.36
CA GLU A 412 3.78 5.64 -21.66
C GLU A 412 2.65 6.68 -21.56
N ALA A 413 1.99 6.79 -20.40
CA ALA A 413 0.98 7.82 -20.15
C ALA A 413 1.53 9.22 -20.45
N ASN A 414 0.66 10.13 -20.87
CA ASN A 414 1.03 11.53 -21.12
C ASN A 414 0.15 12.47 -20.27
N PRO A 415 0.69 13.09 -19.21
CA PRO A 415 2.07 12.97 -18.71
C PRO A 415 2.37 11.61 -18.04
N ALA A 416 3.63 11.19 -18.07
CA ALA A 416 4.07 9.91 -17.53
C ALA A 416 3.73 9.78 -16.03
N GLN A 417 3.25 8.59 -15.64
CA GLN A 417 2.84 8.24 -14.28
C GLN A 417 3.84 7.32 -13.58
N ALA A 418 4.75 6.69 -14.33
CA ALA A 418 5.86 5.91 -13.81
C ALA A 418 7.20 6.28 -14.46
N ASN A 419 8.29 5.79 -13.89
CA ASN A 419 9.65 5.99 -14.36
C ASN A 419 10.01 4.96 -15.44
N TYR A 420 10.95 5.31 -16.31
CA TYR A 420 11.44 4.44 -17.40
C TYR A 420 12.18 3.18 -16.93
N ASP A 421 12.24 2.91 -15.62
CA ASP A 421 12.71 1.64 -15.06
C ASP A 421 11.61 0.57 -15.00
N TYR A 422 10.39 0.91 -15.45
CA TYR A 422 9.23 0.02 -15.51
C TYR A 422 8.92 -0.66 -14.17
N THR A 423 9.27 0.02 -13.07
CA THR A 423 9.15 -0.49 -11.71
C THR A 423 8.58 0.58 -10.79
N HIS A 424 9.12 1.79 -10.82
CA HIS A 424 8.78 2.84 -9.85
C HIS A 424 7.78 3.84 -10.41
N ILE A 425 6.70 4.07 -9.67
CA ILE A 425 5.76 5.16 -9.96
C ILE A 425 6.34 6.52 -9.57
N ASN A 426 5.90 7.59 -10.23
CA ASN A 426 6.16 8.96 -9.81
C ASN A 426 4.92 9.54 -9.07
N PHE A 427 4.98 10.78 -8.56
CA PHE A 427 3.85 11.40 -7.84
C PHE A 427 2.52 11.42 -8.62
N ARG A 428 2.54 11.46 -9.96
CA ARG A 428 1.30 11.38 -10.77
C ARG A 428 0.73 9.98 -10.74
N GLY A 429 1.56 8.95 -10.86
CA GLY A 429 1.14 7.55 -10.68
C GLY A 429 0.70 7.28 -9.25
N GLY A 430 1.42 7.81 -8.26
CA GLY A 430 1.04 7.74 -6.85
C GLY A 430 -0.36 8.31 -6.60
N LYS A 431 -0.68 9.48 -7.17
CA LYS A 431 -2.02 10.06 -7.15
C LYS A 431 -3.08 9.18 -7.81
N TYR A 432 -2.78 8.64 -9.00
CA TYR A 432 -3.69 7.74 -9.71
C TYR A 432 -4.04 6.50 -8.87
N LEU A 433 -3.01 5.80 -8.36
CA LEU A 433 -3.19 4.58 -7.56
C LEU A 433 -3.82 4.87 -6.19
N ALA A 434 -3.50 6.01 -5.57
CA ALA A 434 -4.17 6.47 -4.36
C ALA A 434 -5.68 6.68 -4.58
N GLY A 435 -6.07 7.15 -5.77
CA GLY A 435 -7.48 7.31 -6.16
C GLY A 435 -8.22 5.97 -6.17
N LEU A 436 -7.62 4.97 -6.81
CA LEU A 436 -8.18 3.62 -6.86
C LEU A 436 -8.35 3.00 -5.46
N LEU A 437 -7.33 3.12 -4.61
CA LEU A 437 -7.41 2.62 -3.23
C LEU A 437 -8.44 3.40 -2.40
N TYR A 438 -8.51 4.72 -2.55
CA TYR A 438 -9.53 5.53 -1.89
C TYR A 438 -10.95 5.11 -2.29
N GLU A 439 -11.20 4.88 -3.58
CA GLU A 439 -12.49 4.39 -4.07
C GLU A 439 -12.84 3.01 -3.51
N ALA A 440 -11.87 2.11 -3.40
CA ALA A 440 -12.07 0.79 -2.81
C ALA A 440 -12.40 0.87 -1.31
N LEU A 441 -11.69 1.73 -0.55
CA LEU A 441 -11.94 1.96 0.88
C LEU A 441 -13.32 2.57 1.12
N VAL A 442 -13.70 3.59 0.34
CA VAL A 442 -15.01 4.25 0.43
C VAL A 442 -16.12 3.29 0.05
N TYR A 443 -15.95 2.53 -1.03
CA TYR A 443 -16.95 1.56 -1.45
C TYR A 443 -17.16 0.46 -0.42
N GLY A 444 -16.08 -0.08 0.16
CA GLY A 444 -16.19 -1.08 1.22
C GLY A 444 -16.89 -0.54 2.47
N LYS A 445 -16.69 0.75 2.82
CA LYS A 445 -17.46 1.41 3.88
C LYS A 445 -18.95 1.50 3.55
N GLU A 446 -19.30 1.84 2.32
CA GLU A 446 -20.69 1.89 1.88
C GLU A 446 -21.36 0.51 1.92
N GLN A 447 -20.65 -0.56 1.55
CA GLN A 447 -21.18 -1.93 1.67
C GLN A 447 -21.34 -2.36 3.13
N TYR A 448 -20.38 -2.01 3.99
CA TYR A 448 -20.47 -2.23 5.43
C TYR A 448 -21.73 -1.57 6.02
N ASP A 449 -22.03 -0.33 5.64
CA ASP A 449 -23.23 0.39 6.12
C ASP A 449 -24.52 -0.26 5.64
N ARG A 450 -24.59 -0.64 4.36
CA ARG A 450 -25.75 -1.32 3.79
C ARG A 450 -26.01 -2.66 4.46
N ARG A 451 -24.95 -3.45 4.68
CA ARG A 451 -25.03 -4.73 5.37
C ARG A 451 -25.58 -4.57 6.78
N ARG A 452 -25.04 -3.60 7.53
CA ARG A 452 -25.54 -3.30 8.89
C ARG A 452 -26.98 -2.84 8.91
N ALA A 453 -27.38 -1.98 7.99
CA ALA A 453 -28.77 -1.54 7.88
C ALA A 453 -29.70 -2.74 7.64
N TYR A 454 -29.36 -3.59 6.67
CA TYR A 454 -30.10 -4.82 6.35
C TYR A 454 -30.17 -5.82 7.52
N GLU A 455 -29.06 -6.03 8.24
CA GLU A 455 -29.00 -6.91 9.42
C GLU A 455 -29.76 -6.34 10.63
N SER A 456 -29.93 -5.01 10.70
CA SER A 456 -30.67 -4.33 11.77
C SER A 456 -32.18 -4.19 11.51
N GLU A 457 -32.64 -4.48 10.29
CA GLU A 457 -34.07 -4.55 10.00
C GLU A 457 -34.71 -5.71 10.76
N PRO A 458 -35.90 -5.53 11.39
CA PRO A 458 -36.57 -6.58 12.18
C PRO A 458 -36.88 -7.87 11.41
#